data_AF-A0A0A8K7U9-F1
#
_entry.id   AF-A0A0A8K7U9-F1
#
_cell.length_a   1.000
_cell.length_b   1.000
_cell.length_c   1.000
_cell.angle_alpha   90.00
_cell.angle_beta   90.00
_cell.angle_gamma   90.00
#
_symmetry.space_group_name_H-M   'P 1'
#
loop_
_entity.id
_entity.type
_entity.pdbx_description
1 polymer ?
#
loop_
_entity_poly.entity_id
_entity_poly.type
_entity_poly.pdbx_seq_one_letter_code
_entity_poly.pdbx_strand_id
1 'polypeptide(L)'
;MAEPLSAESLERLLRVPKVDYRLDWVFLGSFSVLADDPKDGAKGLHDVYAPREAVEAYRRTGTFPDGTVLVKDVFLTKTEPLTTGTVSYADRLQGRFVLVKDSTNQNAARSPLWGDGWGWAFFEGDETDKTVTTDYRKDCLGCHEPARSQDFLYTRGYPVLRR
;
A
#
# COMPACT_ATOMS: atom_id res chain seq x y z
N MET A 1 -24.90 -10.18 18.44
CA MET A 1 -23.43 -9.99 18.42
C MET A 1 -22.90 -10.88 17.32
N ALA A 2 -22.16 -10.33 16.35
CA ALA A 2 -21.57 -11.15 15.29
C ALA A 2 -20.49 -12.06 15.87
N GLU A 3 -20.40 -13.31 15.39
CA GLU A 3 -19.35 -14.24 15.82
C GLU A 3 -17.95 -13.70 15.48
N PRO A 4 -16.93 -13.98 16.29
CA PRO A 4 -15.55 -13.58 15.99
C PRO A 4 -15.08 -14.25 14.70
N LEU A 5 -14.57 -13.46 13.74
CA LEU A 5 -13.92 -13.99 12.54
C LEU A 5 -12.71 -14.86 12.91
N SER A 6 -12.58 -16.01 12.25
CA SER A 6 -11.39 -16.87 12.34
C SER A 6 -10.15 -16.17 11.74
N ALA A 7 -8.93 -16.61 12.11
CA ALA A 7 -7.69 -16.07 11.54
C ALA A 7 -7.68 -16.12 10.00
N GLU A 8 -8.11 -17.25 9.42
CA GLU A 8 -8.26 -17.41 7.97
C GLU A 8 -9.29 -16.43 7.36
N SER A 9 -10.34 -16.08 8.11
CA SER A 9 -11.34 -15.10 7.66
C SER A 9 -10.84 -13.66 7.78
N LEU A 10 -9.88 -13.38 8.66
CA LEU A 10 -9.20 -12.09 8.74
C LEU A 10 -8.14 -11.94 7.65
N GLU A 11 -7.46 -13.02 7.29
CA GLU A 11 -6.60 -13.04 6.10
C GLU A 11 -7.40 -12.73 4.84
N ARG A 12 -8.65 -13.21 4.74
CA ARG A 12 -9.55 -12.80 3.64
C ARG A 12 -9.86 -11.29 3.61
N LEU A 13 -9.72 -10.55 4.70
CA LEU A 13 -9.84 -9.08 4.69
C LEU A 13 -8.60 -8.40 4.11
N LEU A 14 -7.44 -9.06 4.20
CA LEU A 14 -6.19 -8.67 3.53
C LEU A 14 -6.12 -9.40 2.19
N ARG A 15 -6.75 -8.82 1.18
CA ARG A 15 -6.66 -9.30 -0.21
C ARG A 15 -6.56 -8.11 -1.14
N VAL A 16 -6.01 -8.34 -2.33
CA VAL A 16 -6.09 -7.33 -3.38
C VAL A 16 -7.58 -7.11 -3.72
N PRO A 17 -8.05 -5.85 -3.80
CA PRO A 17 -9.45 -5.57 -4.13
C PRO A 17 -9.86 -6.21 -5.46
N LYS A 18 -11.08 -6.75 -5.52
CA LYS A 18 -11.64 -7.32 -6.76
C LYS A 18 -12.06 -6.26 -7.78
N VAL A 19 -12.23 -5.02 -7.33
CA VAL A 19 -12.48 -3.87 -8.19
C VAL A 19 -11.20 -3.51 -8.96
N ASP A 20 -11.34 -2.90 -10.12
CA ASP A 20 -10.19 -2.40 -10.87
C ASP A 20 -9.71 -1.08 -10.24
N TYR A 21 -9.02 -1.19 -9.10
CA TYR A 21 -8.58 -0.03 -8.33
C TYR A 21 -7.66 0.91 -9.13
N ARG A 22 -6.96 0.42 -10.15
CA ARG A 22 -6.13 1.28 -11.00
C ARG A 22 -6.97 2.21 -11.88
N LEU A 23 -8.16 1.75 -12.25
CA LEU A 23 -9.14 2.53 -13.01
C LEU A 23 -10.06 3.35 -12.10
N ASP A 24 -10.53 2.75 -11.02
CA ASP A 24 -11.67 3.24 -10.25
C ASP A 24 -11.29 4.05 -9.01
N TRP A 25 -10.09 3.83 -8.45
CA TRP A 25 -9.66 4.49 -7.23
C TRP A 25 -8.87 5.76 -7.51
N VAL A 26 -8.72 6.58 -6.47
CA VAL A 26 -7.89 7.77 -6.54
C VAL A 26 -6.44 7.37 -6.41
N PHE A 27 -5.65 7.65 -7.44
CA PHE A 27 -4.19 7.61 -7.36
C PHE A 27 -3.71 8.69 -6.38
N LEU A 28 -3.03 8.25 -5.31
CA LEU A 28 -2.55 9.12 -4.26
C LEU A 28 -1.23 9.80 -4.63
N GLY A 29 -0.33 9.04 -5.25
CA GLY A 29 1.02 9.45 -5.62
C GLY A 29 1.91 8.26 -5.96
N SER A 30 3.09 8.56 -6.50
CA SER A 30 4.12 7.57 -6.84
C SER A 30 5.44 7.87 -6.14
N PHE A 31 6.16 6.83 -5.74
CA PHE A 31 7.55 6.92 -5.31
C PHE A 31 8.46 6.24 -6.32
N SER A 32 9.54 6.94 -6.70
CA SER A 32 10.63 6.37 -7.51
C SER A 32 11.76 5.89 -6.60
N VAL A 33 12.13 4.62 -6.74
CA VAL A 33 13.27 4.01 -6.05
C VAL A 33 14.45 3.99 -6.98
N LEU A 34 15.54 4.65 -6.60
CA LEU A 34 16.77 4.72 -7.37
C LEU A 34 17.40 3.32 -7.53
N ALA A 35 17.91 3.02 -8.72
CA ALA A 35 18.75 1.85 -8.94
C ALA A 35 20.06 1.93 -8.13
N ASP A 36 20.75 0.79 -7.99
CA ASP A 36 22.01 0.75 -7.24
C ASP A 36 23.11 1.54 -7.96
N ASP A 37 23.15 1.50 -9.30
CA ASP A 37 23.80 2.52 -10.12
C ASP A 37 22.76 3.56 -10.55
N PRO A 38 22.86 4.84 -10.10
CA PRO A 38 21.93 5.90 -10.49
C PRO A 38 21.81 6.12 -12.00
N LYS A 39 22.79 5.70 -12.80
CA LYS A 39 22.75 5.81 -14.27
C LYS A 39 21.69 4.89 -14.90
N ASP A 40 21.29 3.83 -14.22
CA ASP A 40 20.25 2.91 -14.67
C ASP A 40 18.83 3.46 -14.44
N GLY A 41 18.73 4.63 -13.80
CA GLY A 41 17.46 5.31 -13.52
C GLY A 41 16.78 4.75 -12.28
N ALA A 42 15.45 4.61 -12.34
CA ALA A 42 14.69 3.97 -11.27
C ALA A 42 14.80 2.44 -11.40
N LYS A 43 14.94 1.73 -10.27
CA LYS A 43 14.73 0.27 -10.19
C LYS A 43 13.30 -0.11 -9.80
N GLY A 44 12.53 0.85 -9.29
CA GLY A 44 11.16 0.62 -8.89
C GLY A 44 10.30 1.89 -8.95
N LEU A 45 9.05 1.72 -9.36
CA LEU A 45 8.01 2.73 -9.24
C LEU A 45 6.88 2.17 -8.37
N HIS A 46 6.50 2.94 -7.35
CA HIS A 46 5.55 2.53 -6.34
C HIS A 46 4.32 3.42 -6.37
N ASP A 47 3.23 2.92 -6.94
CA ASP A 47 2.02 3.69 -7.15
C ASP A 47 0.97 3.33 -6.09
N VAL A 48 0.42 4.34 -5.41
CA VAL A 48 -0.49 4.13 -4.28
C VAL A 48 -1.89 4.61 -4.62
N TYR A 49 -2.89 3.82 -4.24
CA TYR A 49 -4.30 4.06 -4.54
C TYR A 49 -5.16 3.90 -3.28
N ALA A 50 -6.24 4.67 -3.20
CA ALA A 50 -7.27 4.49 -2.17
C ALA A 50 -8.67 4.85 -2.71
N PRO A 51 -9.76 4.29 -2.12
CA PRO A 51 -11.12 4.66 -2.48
C PRO A 51 -11.37 6.17 -2.35
N ARG A 52 -12.19 6.71 -3.27
CA ARG A 52 -12.45 8.16 -3.34
C ARG A 52 -13.01 8.71 -2.01
N GLU A 53 -13.97 8.01 -1.43
CA GLU A 53 -14.60 8.39 -0.17
C GLU A 53 -13.61 8.44 0.99
N ALA A 54 -12.60 7.56 0.99
CA ALA A 54 -11.56 7.54 1.99
C ALA A 54 -10.59 8.72 1.81
N VAL A 55 -10.25 9.08 0.57
CA VAL A 55 -9.46 10.28 0.26
C VAL A 55 -10.19 11.54 0.70
N GLU A 56 -11.48 11.65 0.40
CA GLU A 56 -12.29 12.79 0.81
C GLU A 56 -12.41 12.90 2.33
N ALA A 57 -12.59 11.76 3.02
CA ALA A 57 -12.58 11.70 4.48
C ALA A 57 -11.23 12.16 5.04
N TYR A 58 -10.12 11.62 4.52
CA TYR A 58 -8.78 12.03 4.92
C TYR A 58 -8.56 13.53 4.73
N ARG A 59 -8.96 14.10 3.60
CA ARG A 59 -8.84 15.55 3.37
C ARG A 59 -9.66 16.34 4.40
N ARG A 60 -10.78 15.82 4.90
CA ARG A 60 -11.59 16.47 5.94
C ARG A 60 -10.98 16.36 7.33
N THR A 61 -10.50 15.18 7.72
CA THR A 61 -10.18 14.83 9.11
C THR A 61 -8.69 14.66 9.40
N GLY A 62 -7.86 14.52 8.36
CA GLY A 62 -6.44 14.16 8.46
C GLY A 62 -6.17 12.68 8.71
N THR A 63 -7.20 11.83 8.68
CA THR A 63 -7.11 10.40 9.00
C THR A 63 -7.97 9.55 8.07
N PHE A 64 -7.50 8.33 7.76
CA PHE A 64 -8.31 7.37 7.02
C PHE A 64 -9.33 6.71 7.97
N PRO A 65 -10.61 6.54 7.55
CA PRO A 65 -11.59 5.77 8.30
C PRO A 65 -11.19 4.29 8.47
N ASP A 66 -11.63 3.64 9.54
CA ASP A 66 -11.46 2.19 9.72
C ASP A 66 -12.07 1.41 8.56
N GLY A 67 -11.41 0.33 8.17
CA GLY A 67 -11.74 -0.46 6.98
C GLY A 67 -11.26 0.13 5.67
N THR A 68 -10.67 1.33 5.65
CA THR A 68 -10.05 1.89 4.43
C THR A 68 -8.95 0.96 3.94
N VAL A 69 -9.00 0.62 2.66
CA VAL A 69 -7.97 -0.18 1.99
C VAL A 69 -7.07 0.74 1.16
N LEU A 70 -5.76 0.62 1.34
CA LEU A 70 -4.75 1.23 0.48
C LEU A 70 -4.06 0.11 -0.29
N VAL A 71 -3.90 0.30 -1.59
CA VAL A 71 -3.09 -0.59 -2.43
C VAL A 71 -1.88 0.17 -2.92
N LYS A 72 -0.69 -0.38 -2.71
CA LYS A 72 0.55 0.10 -3.31
C LYS A 72 1.07 -0.94 -4.29
N ASP A 73 1.00 -0.63 -5.57
CA ASP A 73 1.68 -1.40 -6.60
C ASP A 73 3.19 -1.18 -6.50
N VAL A 74 3.96 -2.24 -6.75
CA VAL A 74 5.41 -2.18 -6.91
C VAL A 74 5.72 -2.64 -8.32
N PHE A 75 6.16 -1.72 -9.17
CA PHE A 75 6.59 -2.01 -10.53
C PHE A 75 8.10 -2.04 -10.61
N LEU A 76 8.63 -3.05 -11.32
CA LEU A 76 9.91 -2.92 -11.99
C LEU A 76 9.76 -1.95 -13.16
N THR A 77 10.88 -1.37 -13.58
CA THR A 77 10.93 -0.25 -14.49
C THR A 77 11.76 -0.55 -15.72
N LYS A 78 11.44 0.13 -16.83
CA LYS A 78 12.34 0.31 -17.96
C LYS A 78 12.84 1.74 -17.96
N THR A 79 14.09 1.93 -18.36
CA THR A 79 14.73 3.24 -18.53
C THR A 79 15.22 3.37 -19.96
N GLU A 80 14.81 4.44 -20.65
CA GLU A 80 15.22 4.69 -22.03
C GLU A 80 15.19 6.19 -22.37
N PRO A 81 15.90 6.64 -23.43
CA PRO A 81 15.76 8.00 -23.93
C PRO A 81 14.39 8.19 -24.60
N LEU A 82 13.62 9.16 -24.10
CA LEU A 82 12.41 9.69 -24.71
C LEU A 82 12.63 11.14 -25.15
N THR A 83 11.65 11.74 -25.83
CA THR A 83 11.73 13.14 -26.30
C THR A 83 11.87 14.15 -25.15
N THR A 84 11.51 13.77 -23.92
CA THR A 84 11.64 14.58 -22.71
C THR A 84 12.95 14.34 -21.93
N GLY A 85 13.81 13.41 -22.39
CA GLY A 85 15.07 13.04 -21.75
C GLY A 85 15.16 11.54 -21.45
N THR A 86 16.17 11.12 -20.67
CA THR A 86 16.24 9.75 -20.15
C THR A 86 15.18 9.58 -19.07
N VAL A 87 14.24 8.66 -19.28
CA VAL A 87 13.06 8.48 -18.44
C VAL A 87 12.94 7.03 -18.01
N SER A 88 12.52 6.83 -16.75
CA SER A 88 12.07 5.53 -16.26
C SER A 88 10.53 5.49 -16.18
N TYR A 89 9.93 4.39 -16.58
CA TYR A 89 8.48 4.15 -16.45
C TYR A 89 8.18 2.72 -16.01
N ALA A 90 6.98 2.50 -15.49
CA ALA A 90 6.53 1.22 -14.97
C ALA A 90 6.42 0.19 -16.11
N ASP A 91 6.96 -1.01 -15.89
CA ASP A 91 6.97 -2.09 -16.88
C ASP A 91 6.28 -3.35 -16.34
N ARG A 92 6.89 -4.03 -15.36
CA ARG A 92 6.37 -5.30 -14.82
C ARG A 92 5.95 -5.14 -13.37
N LEU A 93 4.73 -5.56 -13.05
CA LEU A 93 4.26 -5.63 -11.67
C LEU A 93 5.06 -6.70 -10.91
N GLN A 94 5.79 -6.29 -9.89
CA GLN A 94 6.49 -7.18 -8.97
C GLN A 94 5.58 -7.67 -7.84
N GLY A 95 4.62 -6.84 -7.43
CA GLY A 95 3.65 -7.21 -6.41
C GLY A 95 2.88 -6.02 -5.87
N ARG A 96 2.08 -6.27 -4.84
CA ARG A 96 1.15 -5.31 -4.25
C ARG A 96 1.21 -5.36 -2.74
N PHE A 97 1.43 -4.22 -2.10
CA PHE A 97 1.14 -4.07 -0.68
C PHE A 97 -0.34 -3.70 -0.52
N VAL A 98 -1.02 -4.35 0.41
CA VAL A 98 -2.37 -4.01 0.84
C VAL A 98 -2.31 -3.63 2.31
N LEU A 99 -2.77 -2.42 2.63
CA LEU A 99 -2.96 -1.96 3.99
C LEU A 99 -4.45 -1.76 4.26
N VAL A 100 -4.94 -2.21 5.42
CA VAL A 100 -6.34 -2.03 5.84
C VAL A 100 -6.38 -1.31 7.17
N LYS A 101 -7.07 -0.18 7.25
CA LYS A 101 -7.12 0.61 8.49
C LYS A 101 -7.88 -0.14 9.58
N ASP A 102 -7.26 -0.27 10.75
CA ASP A 102 -7.85 -0.84 11.97
C ASP A 102 -7.36 -0.04 13.19
N SER A 103 -7.82 1.20 13.33
CA SER A 103 -7.35 2.15 14.35
C SER A 103 -7.51 1.65 15.78
N THR A 104 -8.48 0.76 16.01
CA THR A 104 -8.77 0.17 17.33
C THR A 104 -7.94 -1.09 17.62
N ASN A 105 -7.17 -1.59 16.65
CA ASN A 105 -6.42 -2.85 16.74
C ASN A 105 -7.29 -4.06 17.11
N GLN A 106 -8.57 -4.06 16.71
CA GLN A 106 -9.50 -5.14 17.11
C GLN A 106 -9.08 -6.51 16.56
N ASN A 107 -8.27 -6.53 15.49
CA ASN A 107 -7.78 -7.76 14.86
C ASN A 107 -6.37 -8.18 15.33
N ALA A 108 -5.65 -7.32 16.06
CA ALA A 108 -4.23 -7.52 16.37
C ALA A 108 -3.93 -8.77 17.22
N ALA A 109 -4.87 -9.18 18.08
CA ALA A 109 -4.71 -10.39 18.89
C ALA A 109 -5.00 -11.69 18.11
N ARG A 110 -5.56 -11.59 16.90
CA ARG A 110 -6.09 -12.74 16.15
C ARG A 110 -5.20 -13.17 14.99
N SER A 111 -4.30 -12.31 14.53
CA SER A 111 -3.40 -12.61 13.42
C SER A 111 -2.12 -11.76 13.52
N PRO A 112 -0.94 -12.33 13.20
CA PRO A 112 0.33 -11.60 13.16
C PRO A 112 0.43 -10.60 12.00
N LEU A 113 -0.61 -10.51 11.16
CA LEU A 113 -0.70 -9.55 10.06
C LEU A 113 -1.40 -8.24 10.47
N TRP A 114 -1.86 -8.13 11.71
CA TRP A 114 -2.62 -6.98 12.20
C TRP A 114 -1.95 -6.36 13.43
N GLY A 115 -1.92 -5.03 13.47
CA GLY A 115 -1.40 -4.25 14.59
C GLY A 115 -0.94 -2.87 14.16
N ASP A 116 -0.57 -2.06 15.14
CA ASP A 116 -0.16 -0.67 14.94
C ASP A 116 -1.19 0.16 14.13
N GLY A 117 -2.48 -0.17 14.26
CA GLY A 117 -3.58 0.55 13.61
C GLY A 117 -3.91 0.07 12.19
N TRP A 118 -3.32 -1.03 11.74
CA TRP A 118 -3.39 -1.51 10.36
C TRP A 118 -3.36 -3.05 10.26
N GLY A 119 -3.94 -3.58 9.18
CA GLY A 119 -3.61 -4.88 8.65
C GLY A 119 -2.64 -4.75 7.48
N TRP A 120 -1.70 -5.69 7.35
CA TRP A 120 -0.53 -5.59 6.48
C TRP A 120 -0.36 -6.85 5.64
N ALA A 121 -0.30 -6.71 4.32
CA ALA A 121 -0.07 -7.84 3.43
C ALA A 121 0.72 -7.43 2.17
N PHE A 122 1.48 -8.37 1.63
CA PHE A 122 2.16 -8.26 0.35
C PHE A 122 1.85 -9.49 -0.51
N PHE A 123 1.47 -9.23 -1.76
CA PHE A 123 1.15 -10.25 -2.75
C PHE A 123 2.17 -10.17 -3.89
N GLU A 124 2.78 -11.31 -4.23
CA GLU A 124 3.77 -11.40 -5.30
C GLU A 124 3.12 -11.43 -6.68
N GLY A 125 3.66 -10.65 -7.61
CA GLY A 125 3.21 -10.63 -9.00
C GLY A 125 1.71 -10.37 -9.15
N ASP A 126 1.02 -11.31 -9.79
CA ASP A 126 -0.41 -11.27 -10.08
C ASP A 126 -1.29 -11.97 -9.02
N GLU A 127 -0.72 -12.59 -7.97
CA GLU A 127 -1.45 -13.18 -6.85
C GLU A 127 -2.31 -12.14 -6.12
N THR A 128 -3.55 -12.48 -5.78
CA THR A 128 -4.54 -11.55 -5.20
C THR A 128 -5.11 -11.98 -3.87
N ASP A 129 -5.01 -13.27 -3.55
CA ASP A 129 -5.72 -13.89 -2.43
C ASP A 129 -4.76 -14.42 -1.37
N LYS A 130 -3.54 -14.84 -1.74
CA LYS A 130 -2.55 -15.36 -0.79
C LYS A 130 -1.35 -14.43 -0.62
N THR A 131 -1.27 -13.81 0.56
CA THR A 131 -0.11 -13.00 0.96
C THR A 131 1.10 -13.87 1.30
N VAL A 132 2.30 -13.36 1.00
CA VAL A 132 3.57 -13.94 1.48
C VAL A 132 4.03 -13.34 2.79
N THR A 133 3.36 -12.29 3.28
CA THR A 133 3.62 -11.71 4.60
C THR A 133 3.27 -12.72 5.69
N THR A 134 4.18 -12.91 6.64
CA THR A 134 4.00 -13.83 7.76
C THR A 134 3.85 -13.10 9.09
N ASP A 135 4.54 -11.97 9.25
CA ASP A 135 4.51 -11.14 10.44
C ASP A 135 4.83 -9.69 10.05
N TYR A 136 3.87 -8.78 10.23
CA TYR A 136 4.06 -7.40 9.79
C TYR A 136 5.23 -6.72 10.51
N ARG A 137 5.57 -7.13 11.73
CA ARG A 137 6.68 -6.52 12.48
C ARG A 137 8.03 -6.85 11.84
N LYS A 138 8.15 -8.03 11.24
CA LYS A 138 9.35 -8.48 10.54
C LYS A 138 9.37 -8.00 9.09
N ASP A 139 8.23 -8.10 8.42
CA ASP A 139 8.14 -7.99 6.98
C ASP A 139 7.80 -6.57 6.50
N CYS A 140 7.20 -5.72 7.34
CA CYS A 140 6.66 -4.40 6.94
C CYS A 140 7.14 -3.26 7.83
N LEU A 141 7.08 -3.41 9.15
CA LEU A 141 7.17 -2.32 10.12
C LEU A 141 8.49 -1.55 10.01
N GLY A 142 9.63 -2.22 9.80
CA GLY A 142 10.94 -1.55 9.70
C GLY A 142 11.00 -0.44 8.64
N CYS A 143 10.32 -0.61 7.50
CA CYS A 143 10.29 0.42 6.44
C CYS A 143 9.28 1.55 6.73
N HIS A 144 8.28 1.27 7.56
CA HIS A 144 7.17 2.17 7.88
C HIS A 144 7.38 2.94 9.20
N GLU A 145 8.23 2.43 10.09
CA GLU A 145 8.56 3.02 11.39
C GLU A 145 8.98 4.49 11.32
N PRO A 146 9.81 4.94 10.34
CA PRO A 146 10.16 6.36 10.24
C PRO A 146 8.97 7.28 9.95
N ALA A 147 7.83 6.73 9.51
CA ALA A 147 6.58 7.44 9.27
C ALA A 147 5.55 7.23 10.39
N ARG A 148 5.91 6.68 11.57
CA ARG A 148 4.98 6.42 12.69
C ARG A 148 4.12 7.64 13.06
N SER A 149 4.71 8.84 13.09
CA SER A 149 3.99 10.09 13.40
C SER A 149 2.98 10.52 12.32
N GLN A 150 3.04 9.90 11.14
CA GLN A 150 2.14 10.09 10.00
C GLN A 150 1.25 8.85 9.80
N ASP A 151 0.94 8.13 10.89
CA ASP A 151 0.15 6.91 10.87
C ASP A 151 0.78 5.82 9.98
N PHE A 152 2.12 5.74 10.01
CA PHE A 152 2.95 4.81 9.24
C PHE A 152 2.89 5.00 7.72
N LEU A 153 2.36 6.13 7.24
CA LEU A 153 2.30 6.44 5.82
C LEU A 153 3.18 7.64 5.51
N TYR A 154 3.97 7.56 4.43
CA TYR A 154 4.75 8.70 3.94
C TYR A 154 3.87 9.72 3.20
N THR A 155 2.91 10.33 3.90
CA THR A 155 1.82 11.14 3.32
C THR A 155 2.30 12.36 2.54
N ARG A 156 3.53 12.83 2.79
CA ARG A 156 4.19 13.86 1.95
C ARG A 156 4.29 13.47 0.46
N GLY A 157 4.32 12.18 0.16
CA GLY A 157 4.34 11.63 -1.20
C GLY A 157 2.96 11.54 -1.84
N TYR A 158 1.89 11.91 -1.14
CA TYR A 158 0.51 11.85 -1.61
C TYR A 158 -0.05 13.26 -1.84
N PRO A 159 0.26 13.92 -2.97
CA PRO A 159 -0.18 15.29 -3.25
C PRO A 159 -1.70 15.45 -3.14
N VAL A 160 -2.49 14.45 -3.52
CA VAL A 160 -3.96 14.52 -3.50
C VAL A 160 -4.55 14.62 -2.09
N LEU A 161 -3.81 14.19 -1.06
CA LEU A 161 -4.25 14.29 0.32
C LEU A 161 -4.05 15.69 0.90
N ARG A 162 -3.23 16.52 0.24
CA ARG A 162 -3.03 17.93 0.63
C ARG A 162 -4.25 18.74 0.21
N ARG A 163 -4.62 19.72 1.04
CA ARG A 163 -5.66 20.70 0.69
C ARG A 163 -5.07 21.82 -0.15
#